data_AF-A0A139NGX6-F1
#
_entry.id   AF-A0A139NGX6-F1
#
_cell.length_a   1.000
_cell.length_b   1.000
_cell.length_c   1.000
_cell.angle_alpha   90.00
_cell.angle_beta   90.00
_cell.angle_gamma   90.00
#
_symmetry.space_group_name_H-M   'P 1'
#
loop_
_entity.id
_entity.type
_entity.pdbx_description
1 polymer ?
#
loop_
_entity_poly.entity_id
_entity_poly.type
_entity_poly.pdbx_seq_one_letter_code
_entity_poly.pdbx_strand_id
1 'polypeptide(L)'
;MKILVTSGGTSESIDKVRSITNHSTGQLGKIITESLLKAGHEVCLVTTKRAVKPDLHEKLVIHEITNTADLYEKLKSLVPDYRVLIHSMAVSDYTPVYMTGFNQLLESRDFTELLKQKNTENKISSKDEFQVLFLKKTPKIISLVKDWNPNIYLVGFKLLVDVEKEHLLNIARENLKKIKQTLLLQMT
;
A
#
# COMPACT_ATOMS: atom_id res chain seq x y z
N MET A 1 -11.76 3.84 22.32
CA MET A 1 -12.07 4.37 20.96
C MET A 1 -11.60 3.37 19.93
N LYS A 2 -12.24 3.33 18.76
CA LYS A 2 -11.86 2.44 17.65
C LYS A 2 -10.84 3.11 16.73
N ILE A 3 -9.69 2.47 16.54
CA ILE A 3 -8.58 2.96 15.74
C ILE A 3 -8.25 1.94 14.64
N LEU A 4 -8.18 2.42 13.40
CA LEU A 4 -7.77 1.63 12.24
C LEU A 4 -6.29 1.88 11.99
N VAL A 5 -5.51 0.80 11.84
CA VAL A 5 -4.08 0.87 11.53
C VAL A 5 -3.83 0.05 10.27
N THR A 6 -3.00 0.55 9.36
CA THR A 6 -2.49 -0.26 8.26
C THR A 6 -0.98 -0.47 8.42
N SER A 7 -0.47 -1.67 8.20
CA SER A 7 0.97 -1.97 8.28
C SER A 7 1.44 -2.96 7.21
N GLY A 8 2.75 -3.08 7.03
CA GLY A 8 3.36 -3.97 6.04
C GLY A 8 3.50 -3.33 4.67
N GLY A 9 3.73 -4.16 3.65
CA GLY A 9 3.82 -3.73 2.26
C GLY A 9 2.97 -4.59 1.33
N THR A 10 2.27 -3.96 0.38
CA THR A 10 1.46 -4.64 -0.63
C THR A 10 2.31 -5.42 -1.63
N SER A 11 1.74 -6.47 -2.20
CA SER A 11 2.34 -7.30 -3.25
C SER A 11 1.39 -7.41 -4.43
N GLU A 12 1.85 -7.00 -5.61
CA GLU A 12 1.10 -7.02 -6.85
C GLU A 12 1.53 -8.23 -7.70
N SER A 13 0.58 -9.11 -8.03
CA SER A 13 0.87 -10.36 -8.74
C SER A 13 1.32 -10.11 -10.17
N ILE A 14 2.42 -10.75 -10.58
CA ILE A 14 2.85 -10.82 -11.98
C ILE A 14 2.25 -12.08 -12.63
N ASP A 15 2.37 -13.22 -11.95
CA ASP A 15 1.78 -14.51 -12.32
C ASP A 15 1.47 -15.32 -11.04
N LYS A 16 1.19 -16.63 -11.13
CA LYS A 16 0.88 -17.47 -9.96
C LYS A 16 2.04 -17.65 -8.96
N VAL A 17 3.26 -17.27 -9.33
CA VAL A 17 4.48 -17.51 -8.53
C VAL A 17 5.18 -16.19 -8.18
N ARG A 18 5.19 -15.22 -9.09
CA ARG A 18 5.96 -13.98 -8.97
C ARG A 18 5.07 -12.78 -8.63
N SER A 19 5.61 -11.85 -7.84
CA SER A 19 4.97 -10.58 -7.49
C SER A 19 5.99 -9.45 -7.39
N ILE A 20 5.54 -8.21 -7.61
CA ILE A 20 6.26 -7.01 -7.20
C ILE A 20 5.80 -6.65 -5.79
N THR A 21 6.72 -6.53 -4.84
CA THR A 21 6.38 -6.38 -3.43
C THR A 21 7.09 -5.20 -2.81
N ASN A 22 6.34 -4.35 -2.10
CA ASN A 22 6.94 -3.40 -1.18
C ASN A 22 7.49 -4.13 0.06
N HIS A 23 8.77 -3.94 0.36
CA HIS A 23 9.50 -4.74 1.36
C HIS A 23 9.27 -4.35 2.83
N SER A 24 8.36 -3.41 3.11
CA SER A 24 8.08 -3.00 4.49
C SER A 24 7.65 -4.20 5.35
N THR A 25 8.40 -4.45 6.42
CA THR A 25 8.13 -5.52 7.39
C THR A 25 7.00 -5.17 8.35
N GLY A 26 6.52 -3.93 8.37
CA GLY A 26 5.44 -3.49 9.26
C GLY A 26 5.84 -3.30 10.72
N GLN A 27 7.13 -3.29 11.05
CA GLN A 27 7.63 -3.16 12.44
C GLN A 27 7.05 -1.94 13.17
N LEU A 28 7.04 -0.78 12.53
CA LEU A 28 6.45 0.43 13.11
C LEU A 28 4.95 0.26 13.37
N GLY A 29 4.21 -0.32 12.41
CA GLY A 29 2.77 -0.58 12.57
C GLY A 29 2.46 -1.54 13.71
N LYS A 30 3.32 -2.55 13.95
CA LYS A 30 3.23 -3.43 15.14
C LYS A 30 3.39 -2.63 16.44
N ILE A 31 4.46 -1.82 16.55
CA ILE A 31 4.72 -1.01 17.75
C ILE A 31 3.58 -0.03 18.03
N ILE A 32 3.07 0.64 16.99
CA ILE A 32 1.92 1.54 17.10
C ILE A 32 0.70 0.77 17.63
N THR A 33 0.40 -0.38 17.03
CA THR A 33 -0.75 -1.21 17.43
C THR A 33 -0.65 -1.64 18.90
N GLU A 34 0.51 -2.15 19.32
CA GLU A 34 0.75 -2.57 20.70
C GLU A 34 0.61 -1.41 21.70
N SER A 35 1.10 -0.23 21.32
CA SER A 35 1.01 0.97 22.15
C SER A 35 -0.45 1.42 22.34
N LEU A 36 -1.26 1.36 21.28
CA LEU A 36 -2.69 1.69 21.34
C LEU A 36 -3.49 0.67 22.16
N LEU A 37 -3.16 -0.63 22.05
CA LEU A 37 -3.78 -1.68 22.85
C LEU A 37 -3.44 -1.53 24.34
N LYS A 38 -2.17 -1.24 24.67
CA LYS A 38 -1.73 -0.94 26.05
C LYS A 38 -2.44 0.28 26.64
N ALA A 39 -2.78 1.27 25.81
CA ALA A 39 -3.60 2.42 26.20
C ALA A 39 -5.11 2.11 26.31
N GLY A 40 -5.53 0.85 26.11
CA GLY A 40 -6.89 0.39 26.28
C GLY A 40 -7.82 0.62 25.09
N HIS A 41 -7.29 0.99 23.92
CA HIS A 41 -8.08 1.21 22.70
C HIS A 41 -8.47 -0.09 21.99
N GLU A 42 -9.54 -0.02 21.18
CA GLU A 42 -9.92 -1.07 20.24
C GLU A 42 -9.20 -0.80 18.92
N VAL A 43 -8.44 -1.78 18.43
CA VAL A 43 -7.60 -1.61 17.25
C VAL A 43 -7.98 -2.64 16.19
N CYS A 44 -8.21 -2.14 14.98
CA CYS A 44 -8.29 -2.96 13.78
C CYS A 44 -7.03 -2.76 12.95
N LEU A 45 -6.30 -3.84 12.72
CA LEU A 45 -5.05 -3.85 11.97
C LEU A 45 -5.28 -4.49 10.60
N VAL A 46 -5.19 -3.68 9.54
CA VAL A 46 -5.11 -4.17 8.15
C VAL A 46 -3.64 -4.35 7.80
N THR A 47 -3.20 -5.58 7.57
CA THR A 47 -1.78 -5.89 7.38
C THR A 47 -1.56 -6.88 6.24
N THR A 48 -0.30 -7.20 5.93
CA THR A 48 0.04 -8.16 4.89
C THR A 48 0.69 -9.42 5.47
N LYS A 49 0.64 -10.52 4.72
CA LYS A 49 1.13 -11.84 5.15
C LYS A 49 2.58 -11.81 5.68
N ARG A 50 3.45 -11.01 5.06
CA ARG A 50 4.88 -10.88 5.42
C ARG A 50 5.16 -9.92 6.56
N ALA A 51 4.18 -9.13 6.97
CA ALA A 51 4.36 -8.15 8.02
C ALA A 51 4.44 -8.82 9.39
N VAL A 52 5.29 -8.28 10.27
CA VAL A 52 5.27 -8.64 11.68
C VAL A 52 3.95 -8.20 12.30
N LYS A 53 3.43 -9.02 13.20
CA LYS A 53 2.14 -8.81 13.85
C LYS A 53 2.33 -8.65 15.35
N PRO A 54 1.48 -7.84 16.01
CA PRO A 54 1.43 -7.80 17.46
C PRO A 54 0.93 -9.15 18.01
N ASP A 55 1.17 -9.39 19.29
CA ASP A 55 0.55 -10.52 20.00
C ASP A 55 -0.98 -10.39 20.02
N LEU A 56 -1.67 -11.53 20.11
CA LEU A 56 -3.12 -11.54 20.18
C LEU A 56 -3.62 -10.79 21.41
N HIS A 57 -4.71 -10.05 21.24
CA HIS A 57 -5.31 -9.23 22.28
C HIS A 57 -6.83 -9.17 22.08
N GLU A 58 -7.62 -9.15 23.16
CA GLU A 58 -9.10 -9.19 23.09
C GLU A 58 -9.70 -8.00 22.29
N LYS A 59 -9.02 -6.86 22.34
CA LYS A 59 -9.38 -5.62 21.63
C LYS A 59 -8.74 -5.45 20.25
N LEU A 60 -8.10 -6.51 19.72
CA LEU A 60 -7.42 -6.49 18.44
C LEU A 60 -8.17 -7.35 17.41
N VAL A 61 -8.46 -6.75 16.26
CA VAL A 61 -8.91 -7.47 15.06
C VAL A 61 -7.84 -7.32 13.99
N ILE A 62 -7.48 -8.41 13.30
CA ILE A 62 -6.50 -8.38 12.20
C ILE A 62 -7.18 -8.79 10.90
N HIS A 63 -6.98 -8.00 9.86
CA HIS A 63 -7.34 -8.33 8.49
C HIS A 63 -6.09 -8.42 7.63
N GLU A 64 -5.82 -9.59 7.07
CA GLU A 64 -4.76 -9.76 6.09
C GLU A 64 -5.27 -9.40 4.69
N ILE A 65 -4.44 -8.65 3.96
CA ILE A 65 -4.62 -8.30 2.56
C ILE A 65 -3.34 -8.62 1.76
N THR A 66 -3.46 -8.69 0.44
CA THR A 66 -2.31 -8.97 -0.43
C THR A 66 -1.88 -7.75 -1.21
N ASN A 67 -2.80 -7.12 -1.94
CA ASN A 67 -2.50 -6.10 -2.94
C ASN A 67 -3.21 -4.77 -2.64
N THR A 68 -2.99 -3.80 -3.52
CA THR A 68 -3.57 -2.46 -3.41
C THR A 68 -5.09 -2.45 -3.61
N ALA A 69 -5.64 -3.35 -4.41
CA ALA A 69 -7.10 -3.48 -4.59
C ALA A 69 -7.78 -4.03 -3.32
N ASP A 70 -7.18 -5.04 -2.68
CA ASP A 70 -7.65 -5.56 -1.39
C ASP A 70 -7.65 -4.46 -0.32
N LEU A 71 -6.59 -3.64 -0.30
CA LEU A 71 -6.50 -2.49 0.61
C LEU A 71 -7.64 -1.50 0.37
N TYR A 72 -7.93 -1.18 -0.89
CA TYR A 72 -9.01 -0.27 -1.26
C TYR A 72 -10.36 -0.79 -0.73
N GLU A 73 -10.71 -2.04 -1.04
CA GLU A 73 -11.99 -2.61 -0.61
C GLU A 73 -12.08 -2.70 0.91
N LYS A 74 -10.98 -3.11 1.57
CA LYS A 74 -10.96 -3.22 3.03
C LYS A 74 -11.13 -1.87 3.69
N LEU A 75 -10.38 -0.85 3.28
CA LEU A 75 -10.49 0.48 3.85
C LEU A 75 -11.83 1.14 3.54
N LYS A 76 -12.36 0.98 2.32
CA LYS A 76 -13.68 1.50 1.95
C LYS A 76 -14.78 0.95 2.88
N SER A 77 -14.69 -0.33 3.24
CA SER A 77 -15.65 -0.96 4.16
C SER A 77 -15.45 -0.54 5.63
N LEU A 78 -14.20 -0.35 6.07
CA LEU A 78 -13.90 -0.11 7.49
C LEU A 78 -13.96 1.36 7.87
N VAL A 79 -13.39 2.26 7.06
CA VAL A 79 -13.19 3.69 7.38
C VAL A 79 -14.43 4.41 7.95
N PRO A 80 -15.68 4.14 7.50
CA PRO A 80 -16.87 4.75 8.10
C PRO A 80 -17.04 4.51 9.61
N ASP A 81 -16.56 3.37 10.13
CA ASP A 81 -16.78 2.93 11.52
C ASP A 81 -15.67 3.33 12.50
N TYR A 82 -14.59 3.96 12.01
CA TYR A 82 -13.42 4.30 12.81
C TYR A 82 -13.23 5.81 12.93
N ARG A 83 -12.74 6.24 14.10
CA ARG A 83 -12.48 7.66 14.37
C ARG A 83 -11.08 8.09 13.92
N VAL A 84 -10.14 7.16 13.89
CA VAL A 84 -8.73 7.41 13.55
C VAL A 84 -8.27 6.36 12.54
N LEU A 85 -7.56 6.80 11.49
CA LEU A 85 -6.78 5.94 10.61
C LEU A 85 -5.30 6.31 10.72
N ILE A 86 -4.47 5.35 11.14
CA ILE A 86 -3.01 5.44 11.11
C ILE A 86 -2.49 4.61 9.94
N HIS A 87 -2.10 5.27 8.86
CA HIS A 87 -1.69 4.62 7.62
C HIS A 87 -0.17 4.51 7.50
N SER A 88 0.39 3.41 8.05
CA SER A 88 1.83 3.11 8.02
C SER A 88 2.23 2.04 6.98
N MET A 89 1.30 1.63 6.11
CA MET A 89 1.54 0.59 5.11
C MET A 89 2.28 1.18 3.90
N ALA A 90 3.25 0.43 3.37
CA ALA A 90 3.89 0.74 2.10
C ALA A 90 3.01 0.23 0.94
N VAL A 91 2.20 1.13 0.37
CA VAL A 91 1.27 0.82 -0.72
C VAL A 91 1.98 0.94 -2.08
N SER A 92 1.76 0.00 -2.99
CA SER A 92 2.36 0.00 -4.32
C SER A 92 1.79 1.17 -5.13
N ASP A 93 2.65 2.01 -5.71
CA ASP A 93 2.21 3.08 -6.63
C ASP A 93 1.82 2.53 -8.01
N TYR A 94 2.25 1.31 -8.32
CA TYR A 94 2.07 0.66 -9.61
C TYR A 94 1.68 -0.81 -9.46
N THR A 95 0.94 -1.34 -10.43
CA THR A 95 0.51 -2.74 -10.52
C THR A 95 0.77 -3.32 -11.92
N PRO A 96 1.17 -4.60 -12.05
CA PRO A 96 1.32 -5.30 -13.33
C PRO A 96 0.10 -5.23 -14.23
N VAL A 97 0.34 -5.07 -15.53
CA VAL A 97 -0.68 -5.10 -16.57
C VAL A 97 -0.41 -6.25 -17.54
N TYR A 98 0.81 -6.25 -18.09
CA TYR A 98 1.22 -7.21 -19.12
C TYR A 98 2.72 -7.46 -19.05
N MET A 99 3.13 -8.70 -19.30
CA MET A 99 4.52 -9.13 -19.36
C MET A 99 4.77 -9.89 -20.64
N THR A 100 5.88 -9.59 -21.33
CA THR A 100 6.22 -10.16 -22.64
C THR A 100 7.72 -10.33 -22.80
N GLY A 101 8.15 -11.10 -23.79
CA GLY A 101 9.55 -11.20 -24.21
C GLY A 101 10.02 -9.96 -24.96
N PHE A 102 11.32 -9.68 -24.91
CA PHE A 102 11.90 -8.49 -25.55
C PHE A 102 11.73 -8.49 -27.08
N ASN A 103 11.77 -9.64 -27.74
CA ASN A 103 11.58 -9.72 -29.20
C ASN A 103 10.16 -9.29 -29.62
N GLN A 104 9.13 -9.70 -28.87
CA GLN A 104 7.74 -9.28 -29.13
C GLN A 104 7.56 -7.77 -28.93
N LEU A 105 8.32 -7.15 -28.03
CA LEU A 105 8.37 -5.70 -27.91
C LEU A 105 8.91 -5.06 -29.19
N LEU A 106 10.02 -5.57 -29.74
CA LEU A 106 10.66 -5.02 -30.95
C LEU A 106 9.77 -5.15 -32.20
N GLU A 107 8.94 -6.19 -32.27
CA GLU A 107 8.00 -6.41 -33.37
C GLU A 107 6.73 -5.55 -33.26
N SER A 108 6.45 -4.99 -32.08
CA SER A 108 5.27 -4.17 -31.83
C SER A 108 5.34 -2.85 -32.58
N ARG A 109 4.31 -2.55 -33.37
CA ARG A 109 4.18 -1.27 -34.09
C ARG A 109 3.62 -0.15 -33.21
N ASP A 110 2.88 -0.49 -32.16
CA ASP A 110 2.29 0.45 -31.22
C ASP A 110 2.34 -0.10 -29.79
N PHE A 111 3.15 0.53 -28.93
CA PHE A 111 3.27 0.14 -27.53
C PHE A 111 2.00 0.38 -26.70
N THR A 112 1.09 1.24 -27.16
CA THR A 112 -0.16 1.50 -26.44
C THR A 112 -1.11 0.30 -26.49
N GLU A 113 -0.99 -0.57 -27.48
CA GLU A 113 -1.72 -1.84 -27.54
C GLU A 113 -1.27 -2.78 -26.42
N LEU A 114 0.04 -2.83 -26.13
CA LEU A 114 0.60 -3.65 -25.06
C LEU A 114 0.09 -3.22 -23.67
N LEU A 115 -0.22 -1.93 -23.47
CA LEU A 115 -0.80 -1.42 -22.23
C LEU A 115 -2.26 -1.86 -21.99
N LYS A 116 -2.93 -2.39 -23.01
CA LYS A 116 -4.31 -2.91 -22.91
C LYS A 116 -4.35 -4.44 -22.81
N GLN A 117 -3.23 -5.11 -23.05
CA GLN A 117 -3.12 -6.56 -22.96
C GLN A 117 -3.11 -7.05 -21.51
N LYS A 118 -3.37 -8.35 -21.36
CA LYS A 118 -3.28 -9.07 -20.08
C LYS A 118 -2.67 -10.43 -20.33
N ASN A 119 -1.83 -10.90 -19.43
CA ASN A 119 -1.36 -12.28 -19.47
C ASN A 119 -2.51 -13.23 -19.13
N THR A 120 -2.70 -14.25 -19.97
CA THR A 120 -3.66 -15.34 -19.75
C THR A 120 -2.98 -16.60 -19.24
N GLU A 121 -1.66 -16.68 -19.36
CA GLU A 121 -0.87 -17.83 -18.93
C GLU A 121 -0.70 -17.88 -17.41
N ASN A 122 -0.73 -19.10 -16.87
CA ASN A 122 -0.56 -19.35 -15.44
C ASN A 122 0.86 -19.04 -14.92
N LYS A 123 1.86 -19.22 -15.79
CA LYS A 123 3.27 -18.96 -15.53
C LYS A 123 3.90 -18.56 -16.87
N ILE A 124 4.48 -17.37 -16.91
CA ILE A 124 5.13 -16.87 -18.12
C ILE A 124 6.43 -17.65 -18.32
N SER A 125 6.60 -18.18 -19.53
CA SER A 125 7.75 -18.97 -19.94
C SER A 125 9.07 -18.19 -19.79
N SER A 126 10.12 -18.84 -19.29
CA SER A 126 11.48 -18.30 -19.16
C SER A 126 12.36 -18.63 -20.37
N LYS A 127 11.76 -18.77 -21.56
CA LYS A 127 12.48 -19.08 -22.82
C LYS A 127 13.22 -17.86 -23.38
N ASP A 128 12.68 -16.67 -23.16
CA ASP A 128 13.31 -15.43 -23.60
C ASP A 128 14.38 -14.99 -22.61
N GLU A 129 15.53 -14.57 -23.12
CA GLU A 129 16.64 -14.04 -22.32
C GLU A 129 16.23 -12.75 -21.58
N PHE A 130 15.41 -11.91 -22.23
CA PHE A 130 14.94 -10.64 -21.69
C PHE A 130 13.41 -10.59 -21.67
N GLN A 131 12.86 -10.13 -20.56
CA GLN A 131 11.42 -9.91 -20.37
C GLN A 131 11.13 -8.45 -20.03
N VAL A 132 9.95 -7.98 -20.46
CA VAL A 132 9.47 -6.61 -20.27
C VAL A 132 8.14 -6.66 -19.53
N LEU A 133 8.05 -5.93 -18.42
CA LEU A 133 6.84 -5.85 -17.59
C LEU A 133 6.25 -4.44 -17.64
N PHE A 134 5.01 -4.35 -18.13
CA PHE A 134 4.23 -3.12 -18.17
C PHE A 134 3.44 -2.95 -16.88
N LEU A 135 3.50 -1.72 -16.35
CA LEU A 135 2.89 -1.33 -15.10
C LEU A 135 1.93 -0.15 -15.32
N LYS A 136 0.83 -0.11 -14.57
CA LYS A 136 -0.04 1.07 -14.48
C LYS A 136 -0.10 1.58 -13.06
N LYS A 137 -0.39 2.87 -12.89
CA LYS A 137 -0.57 3.48 -11.57
C LYS A 137 -1.75 2.86 -10.82
N THR A 138 -1.58 2.65 -9.52
CA THR A 138 -2.67 2.30 -8.62
C THR A 138 -3.45 3.56 -8.20
N PRO A 139 -4.71 3.41 -7.76
CA PRO A 139 -5.45 4.50 -7.16
C PRO A 139 -4.76 5.01 -5.90
N LYS A 140 -4.73 6.34 -5.71
CA LYS A 140 -4.25 6.94 -4.46
C LYS A 140 -5.31 6.77 -3.36
N ILE A 141 -5.26 5.63 -2.66
CA ILE A 141 -6.28 5.26 -1.66
C ILE A 141 -6.41 6.31 -0.56
N ILE A 142 -5.29 6.89 -0.11
CA ILE A 142 -5.31 7.84 1.01
C ILE A 142 -6.05 9.14 0.69
N SER A 143 -6.10 9.57 -0.57
CA SER A 143 -6.94 10.71 -0.94
C SER A 143 -8.44 10.44 -0.83
N LEU A 144 -8.87 9.17 -0.83
CA LEU A 144 -10.28 8.78 -0.80
C LEU A 144 -10.82 8.60 0.63
N VAL A 145 -9.93 8.47 1.62
CA VAL A 145 -10.32 8.23 3.02
C VAL A 145 -11.28 9.30 3.54
N LYS A 146 -11.04 10.57 3.19
CA LYS A 146 -11.87 11.70 3.59
C LYS A 146 -13.22 11.74 2.88
N ASP A 147 -13.33 11.10 1.71
CA ASP A 147 -14.60 10.96 1.01
C ASP A 147 -15.48 9.89 1.69
N TRP A 148 -14.85 8.83 2.21
CA TRP A 148 -15.55 7.78 2.96
C TRP A 148 -15.93 8.20 4.37
N ASN A 149 -15.08 9.01 5.03
CA ASN A 149 -15.36 9.56 6.35
C ASN A 149 -14.67 10.94 6.50
N PRO A 150 -15.41 12.06 6.29
CA PRO A 150 -14.84 13.41 6.41
C PRO A 150 -14.25 13.71 7.79
N ASN A 151 -14.82 13.11 8.84
CA ASN A 151 -14.50 13.37 10.24
C ASN A 151 -13.37 12.47 10.79
N ILE A 152 -12.88 11.51 10.02
CA ILE A 152 -11.80 10.63 10.47
C ILE A 152 -10.50 11.43 10.70
N TYR A 153 -9.80 11.17 11.80
CA TYR A 153 -8.46 11.71 12.00
C TYR A 153 -7.47 10.85 11.23
N LEU A 154 -6.87 11.42 10.19
CA LEU A 154 -5.97 10.71 9.28
C LEU A 154 -4.52 11.04 9.60
N VAL A 155 -3.77 10.01 10.01
CA VAL A 155 -2.32 10.05 10.22
C VAL A 155 -1.64 9.27 9.10
N GLY A 156 -0.84 9.94 8.28
CA GLY A 156 -0.06 9.33 7.22
C GLY A 156 1.42 9.24 7.55
N PHE A 157 2.14 8.37 6.83
CA PHE A 157 3.59 8.31 6.86
C PHE A 157 4.17 8.64 5.48
N LYS A 158 5.32 9.30 5.49
CA LYS A 158 6.12 9.55 4.29
C LYS A 158 7.55 9.13 4.57
N LEU A 159 8.04 8.17 3.79
CA LEU A 159 9.44 7.77 3.76
C LEU A 159 10.09 8.44 2.55
N LEU A 160 11.22 9.09 2.75
CA LEU A 160 12.12 9.54 1.69
C LEU A 160 13.53 9.06 2.05
N VAL A 161 14.33 8.75 1.04
CA VAL A 161 15.69 8.23 1.21
C VAL A 161 16.68 9.30 0.73
N ASP A 162 17.76 9.49 1.46
CA ASP A 162 18.88 10.38 1.12
C ASP A 162 18.49 11.84 0.81
N VAL A 163 17.57 12.38 1.60
CA VAL A 163 17.12 13.77 1.48
C VAL A 163 17.41 14.57 2.75
N GLU A 164 17.76 15.83 2.58
CA GLU A 164 17.95 16.72 3.71
C GLU A 164 16.65 16.92 4.50
N LYS A 165 16.80 17.08 5.81
CA LYS A 165 15.68 17.26 6.75
C LYS A 165 14.75 18.42 6.35
N GLU A 166 15.29 19.50 5.79
CA GLU A 166 14.49 20.64 5.38
C GLU A 166 13.62 20.34 4.16
N HIS A 167 14.18 19.63 3.16
CA HIS A 167 13.43 19.15 2.00
C HIS A 167 12.29 18.19 2.40
N LEU A 168 12.60 17.29 3.34
CA LEU A 168 11.61 16.42 3.99
C LEU A 168 10.44 17.24 4.55
N LEU A 169 10.71 18.19 5.45
CA LEU A 169 9.69 19.01 6.11
C LEU A 169 8.82 19.79 5.10
N ASN A 170 9.41 20.29 4.02
CA ASN A 170 8.67 20.98 2.97
C ASN A 170 7.69 20.06 2.24
N ILE A 171 8.12 18.85 1.84
CA ILE A 171 7.24 17.83 1.24
C ILE A 171 6.09 17.45 2.19
N ALA A 172 6.34 17.37 3.49
CA ALA A 172 5.28 17.08 4.46
C ALA A 172 4.21 18.16 4.50
N ARG A 173 4.62 19.43 4.58
CA ARG A 173 3.70 20.57 4.59
C ARG A 173 2.83 20.63 3.34
N GLU A 174 3.40 20.33 2.17
CA GLU A 174 2.64 20.26 0.92
C GLU A 174 1.62 19.12 0.92
N ASN A 175 2.00 17.93 1.41
CA ASN A 175 1.08 16.79 1.48
C ASN A 175 -0.07 17.00 2.46
N LEU A 176 0.18 17.64 3.61
CA LEU A 176 -0.86 18.03 4.57
C LEU A 176 -1.93 18.91 3.89
N LYS A 177 -1.50 19.91 3.10
CA LYS A 177 -2.42 20.77 2.33
C LYS A 177 -3.18 19.99 1.25
N LYS A 178 -2.51 19.09 0.53
CA LYS A 178 -3.07 18.40 -0.64
C LYS A 178 -4.06 17.28 -0.28
N ILE A 179 -3.80 16.53 0.80
CA ILE A 179 -4.52 15.29 1.11
C ILE A 179 -5.52 15.50 2.26
N LYS A 180 -5.67 16.72 2.78
CA LYS A 180 -6.46 17.03 4.00
C LYS A 180 -6.09 16.08 5.16
N GLN A 181 -4.82 15.67 5.23
CA GLN A 181 -4.32 14.85 6.31
C GLN A 181 -4.29 15.65 7.60
N THR A 182 -4.55 14.98 8.72
CA THR A 182 -4.50 15.63 10.03
C THR A 182 -3.08 15.66 10.57
N LEU A 183 -2.27 14.65 10.27
CA LEU A 183 -0.87 14.56 10.68
C LEU A 183 -0.05 13.73 9.69
N LEU A 184 1.19 14.12 9.41
CA LEU A 184 2.14 13.35 8.62
C LEU A 184 3.43 13.15 9.42
N LEU A 185 3.81 11.89 9.62
CA LEU A 185 5.05 11.51 10.31
C LEU A 185 6.12 11.08 9.30
N GLN A 186 7.34 11.56 9.52
CA GLN A 186 8.48 11.31 8.64
C GLN A 186 9.41 10.27 9.24
N MET A 187 9.94 9.42 8.37
CA MET A 187 10.99 8.47 8.69
C MET A 187 12.20 8.77 7.81
N THR A 188 13.37 8.76 8.43
CA THR A 188 14.70 8.84 7.79
C THR A 188 15.36 7.48 7.87
#